data_AF-A0A2N1FDB4-F1
#
_entry.id   AF-A0A2N1FDB4-F1
#
_cell.length_a   1.000
_cell.length_b   1.000
_cell.length_c   1.000
_cell.angle_alpha   90.00
_cell.angle_beta   90.00
_cell.angle_gamma   90.00
#
_symmetry.space_group_name_H-M   'P 1'
#
loop_
_entity.id
_entity.type
_entity.pdbx_description
1 polymer ?
#
loop_
_entity_poly.entity_id
_entity_poly.type
_entity_poly.pdbx_seq_one_letter_code
_entity_poly.pdbx_strand_id
1 'polypeptide(L)'
;MKETFIGHKFKLLNSEETGITLELNSWSSKNMVEKYSVSFDKENLIERITKDKISFGEKVSKTDFFKRLIRDIQSSGEKTREFASAILCDFLEFDIADFDLNVLKIGIEKVIEQIIVEKNINAEHKLVEGLFEFVWYKRISKKAEIELLERLTEIDKYYVWSYLGDEIKEDLESYNSEKLSQYYSNNIEKWKEKDIQMYGKEKMEKYYAKLNKTSG
;
A
#
# COMPACT_ATOMS: atom_id res chain seq x y z
N MET A 1 -12.68 -23.31 -9.26
CA MET A 1 -12.03 -22.01 -9.53
C MET A 1 -11.09 -22.20 -10.71
N LYS A 2 -11.05 -21.27 -11.68
CA LYS A 2 -10.01 -21.28 -12.71
C LYS A 2 -8.66 -21.10 -12.01
N GLU A 3 -7.68 -21.94 -12.32
CA GLU A 3 -6.33 -21.82 -11.80
C GLU A 3 -5.70 -20.50 -12.29
N THR A 4 -5.25 -19.67 -11.36
CA THR A 4 -4.57 -18.40 -11.65
C THR A 4 -3.06 -18.60 -11.47
N PHE A 5 -2.28 -18.17 -12.45
CA PHE A 5 -0.82 -18.29 -12.41
C PHE A 5 -0.19 -17.06 -11.78
N ILE A 6 -0.73 -16.54 -10.67
CA ILE A 6 -0.16 -15.40 -9.94
C ILE A 6 1.07 -15.88 -9.14
N GLY A 7 2.14 -15.09 -9.11
CA GLY A 7 3.40 -15.44 -8.45
C GLY A 7 4.13 -16.60 -9.11
N HIS A 8 3.98 -16.78 -10.41
CA HIS A 8 4.72 -17.77 -11.18
C HIS A 8 5.79 -17.09 -12.01
N LYS A 9 6.92 -17.78 -12.21
CA LYS A 9 7.89 -17.37 -13.22
C LYS A 9 7.21 -17.33 -14.57
N PHE A 10 7.62 -16.40 -15.42
CA PHE A 10 7.15 -16.33 -16.79
C PHE A 10 8.32 -16.14 -17.75
N LYS A 11 8.12 -16.59 -18.99
CA LYS A 11 8.95 -16.22 -20.12
C LYS A 11 8.05 -15.69 -21.24
N LEU A 12 8.40 -14.54 -21.77
CA LEU A 12 7.70 -13.94 -22.91
C LEU A 12 7.99 -14.77 -24.16
N LEU A 13 6.94 -15.13 -24.91
CA LEU A 13 7.11 -15.89 -26.15
C LEU A 13 7.89 -15.06 -27.17
N ASN A 14 8.79 -15.72 -27.89
CA ASN A 14 9.69 -15.10 -28.88
C ASN A 14 10.63 -14.02 -28.33
N SER A 15 10.87 -14.01 -27.01
CA SER A 15 11.83 -13.14 -26.33
C SER A 15 12.66 -13.94 -25.31
N GLU A 16 13.80 -13.38 -24.89
CA GLU A 16 14.58 -13.87 -23.76
C GLU A 16 14.12 -13.28 -22.41
N GLU A 17 13.16 -12.36 -22.45
CA GLU A 17 12.61 -11.72 -21.27
C GLU A 17 11.87 -12.69 -20.37
N THR A 18 12.16 -12.56 -19.08
CA THR A 18 11.69 -13.41 -18.01
C THR A 18 11.33 -12.54 -16.82
N GLY A 19 10.52 -13.07 -15.91
CA GLY A 19 10.10 -12.38 -14.71
C GLY A 19 9.10 -13.17 -13.90
N ILE A 20 8.25 -12.47 -13.13
CA ILE A 20 7.13 -13.08 -12.42
C ILE A 20 5.80 -12.42 -12.76
N THR A 21 4.74 -13.19 -12.74
CA THR A 21 3.36 -12.70 -12.83
C THR A 21 2.91 -12.16 -11.48
N LEU A 22 2.21 -11.02 -11.49
CA LEU A 22 1.79 -10.33 -10.27
C LEU A 22 0.28 -10.37 -10.05
N GLU A 23 -0.51 -10.20 -11.11
CA GLU A 23 -1.97 -10.06 -11.00
C GLU A 23 -2.61 -10.49 -12.33
N LEU A 24 -3.83 -11.03 -12.29
CA LEU A 24 -4.63 -11.34 -13.47
C LEU A 24 -5.81 -10.36 -13.58
N ASN A 25 -5.83 -9.57 -14.65
CA ASN A 25 -6.92 -8.65 -14.96
C ASN A 25 -7.71 -9.14 -16.17
N SER A 26 -9.05 -9.19 -16.06
CA SER A 26 -9.93 -9.54 -17.19
C SER A 26 -11.01 -8.48 -17.50
N TRP A 27 -11.39 -7.65 -16.53
CA TRP A 27 -12.67 -6.93 -16.56
C TRP A 27 -12.70 -5.59 -17.30
N SER A 28 -11.56 -5.05 -17.75
CA SER A 28 -11.51 -3.69 -18.33
C SER A 28 -11.05 -3.60 -19.79
N SER A 29 -10.80 -4.73 -20.46
CA SER A 29 -10.40 -4.69 -21.86
C SER A 29 -11.63 -4.72 -22.78
N LYS A 30 -11.54 -3.98 -23.90
CA LYS A 30 -12.60 -3.84 -24.93
C LYS A 30 -13.19 -5.19 -25.42
N ASN A 31 -12.47 -6.29 -25.17
CA ASN A 31 -12.79 -7.65 -25.60
C ASN A 31 -12.73 -8.70 -24.45
N MET A 32 -12.69 -8.30 -23.17
CA MET A 32 -12.57 -9.22 -22.02
C MET A 32 -11.36 -10.19 -22.07
N VAL A 33 -10.27 -9.77 -22.74
CA VAL A 33 -9.04 -10.55 -22.85
C VAL A 33 -8.29 -10.53 -21.52
N GLU A 34 -8.00 -11.72 -20.99
CA GLU A 34 -7.17 -11.95 -19.81
C GLU A 34 -5.74 -11.41 -20.03
N LYS A 35 -5.32 -10.48 -19.18
CA LYS A 35 -3.97 -9.91 -19.14
C LYS A 35 -3.34 -10.10 -17.78
N TYR A 36 -2.10 -10.56 -17.75
CA TYR A 36 -1.29 -10.58 -16.55
C TYR A 36 -0.53 -9.27 -16.42
N SER A 37 -0.58 -8.65 -15.25
CA SER A 37 0.46 -7.72 -14.81
C SER A 37 1.70 -8.58 -14.53
N VAL A 38 2.82 -8.30 -15.20
CA VAL A 38 4.07 -9.04 -15.06
C VAL A 38 5.20 -8.09 -14.71
N SER A 39 6.14 -8.57 -13.91
CA SER A 39 7.33 -7.82 -13.53
C SER A 39 8.58 -8.52 -14.01
N PHE A 40 9.39 -7.82 -14.79
CA PHE A 40 10.57 -8.39 -15.44
C PHE A 40 11.75 -8.56 -14.47
N ASP A 41 12.62 -9.54 -14.73
CA ASP A 41 13.76 -9.83 -13.86
C ASP A 41 14.86 -8.78 -13.98
N LYS A 42 15.19 -8.39 -15.22
CA LYS A 42 16.28 -7.44 -15.53
C LYS A 42 15.86 -5.99 -15.38
N GLU A 43 14.61 -5.70 -15.63
CA GLU A 43 14.07 -4.35 -15.66
C GLU A 43 13.17 -4.10 -14.46
N ASN A 44 13.26 -2.91 -13.87
CA ASN A 44 12.31 -2.49 -12.84
C ASN A 44 11.03 -1.95 -13.48
N LEU A 45 10.32 -2.83 -14.19
CA LEU A 45 9.19 -2.51 -15.05
C LEU A 45 8.06 -3.53 -14.83
N ILE A 46 6.84 -3.01 -14.66
CA ILE A 46 5.61 -3.80 -14.71
C ILE A 46 4.85 -3.49 -15.98
N GLU A 47 4.50 -4.52 -16.73
CA GLU A 47 3.67 -4.43 -17.92
C GLU A 47 2.45 -5.33 -17.84
N ARG A 48 1.44 -5.02 -18.68
CA ARG A 48 0.25 -5.87 -18.83
C ARG A 48 0.32 -6.62 -20.15
N ILE A 49 0.47 -7.93 -20.07
CA ILE A 49 0.68 -8.80 -21.21
C ILE A 49 -0.47 -9.80 -21.31
N THR A 50 -0.95 -10.04 -22.53
CA THR A 50 -2.03 -11.02 -22.76
C THR A 50 -1.51 -12.43 -22.49
N LYS A 51 -2.36 -13.28 -21.90
CA LYS A 51 -1.99 -14.65 -21.48
C LYS A 51 -1.35 -15.48 -22.59
N ASP A 52 -1.81 -15.32 -23.84
CA ASP A 52 -1.34 -16.04 -25.02
C ASP A 52 0.12 -15.72 -25.40
N LYS A 53 0.70 -14.65 -24.85
CA LYS A 53 2.11 -14.28 -25.08
C LYS A 53 3.06 -14.80 -24.00
N ILE A 54 2.55 -15.51 -23.01
CA ILE A 54 3.31 -15.91 -21.83
C ILE A 54 3.39 -17.43 -21.76
N SER A 55 4.60 -17.94 -21.50
CA SER A 55 4.79 -19.29 -20.96
C SER A 55 5.01 -19.21 -19.45
N PHE A 56 4.27 -20.02 -18.69
CA PHE A 56 4.34 -20.06 -17.22
C PHE A 56 5.32 -21.13 -16.76
N GLY A 57 6.11 -20.79 -15.74
CA GLY A 57 7.04 -21.67 -15.05
C GLY A 57 6.60 -21.98 -13.63
N GLU A 58 7.56 -22.32 -12.78
CA GLU A 58 7.32 -22.65 -11.38
C GLU A 58 6.81 -21.44 -10.56
N LYS A 59 6.06 -21.74 -9.50
CA LYS A 59 5.61 -20.75 -8.52
C LYS A 59 6.80 -20.27 -7.68
N VAL A 60 6.96 -18.96 -7.54
CA VAL A 60 7.98 -18.38 -6.64
C VAL A 60 7.51 -18.39 -5.20
N SER A 61 8.44 -18.26 -4.26
CA SER A 61 8.09 -18.13 -2.84
C SER A 61 7.32 -16.83 -2.59
N LYS A 62 6.46 -16.79 -1.56
CA LYS A 62 5.81 -15.55 -1.12
C LYS A 62 6.86 -14.47 -0.83
N THR A 63 7.99 -14.85 -0.25
CA THR A 63 9.10 -13.93 0.07
C THR A 63 9.68 -13.29 -1.18
N ASP A 64 9.92 -14.05 -2.24
CA ASP A 64 10.43 -13.51 -3.50
C ASP A 64 9.40 -12.62 -4.19
N PHE A 65 8.12 -13.00 -4.12
CA PHE A 65 7.01 -12.18 -4.61
C PHE A 65 6.94 -10.83 -3.90
N PHE A 66 6.96 -10.82 -2.57
CA PHE A 66 6.97 -9.60 -1.77
C PHE A 66 8.21 -8.74 -2.06
N LYS A 67 9.41 -9.33 -2.08
CA LYS A 67 10.64 -8.61 -2.43
C LYS A 67 10.58 -8.01 -3.84
N ARG A 68 9.91 -8.69 -4.78
CA ARG A 68 9.68 -8.14 -6.13
C ARG A 68 8.80 -6.89 -6.07
N LEU A 69 7.70 -6.92 -5.33
CA LEU A 69 6.85 -5.74 -5.14
C LEU A 69 7.60 -4.58 -4.48
N ILE A 70 8.40 -4.86 -3.43
CA ILE A 70 9.23 -3.85 -2.77
C ILE A 70 10.24 -3.21 -3.75
N ARG A 71 10.84 -4.00 -4.65
CA ARG A 71 11.70 -3.45 -5.72
C ARG A 71 10.90 -2.54 -6.65
N ASP A 72 9.69 -2.96 -7.02
CA ASP A 72 8.91 -2.31 -8.07
C ASP A 72 8.23 -1.00 -7.63
N ILE A 73 7.87 -0.87 -6.35
CA ILE A 73 7.40 0.41 -5.79
C ILE A 73 8.50 1.47 -5.81
N GLN A 74 9.77 1.09 -5.96
CA GLN A 74 10.92 2.00 -6.07
C GLN A 74 11.32 2.27 -7.54
N SER A 75 10.51 1.84 -8.51
CA SER A 75 10.77 2.08 -9.93
C SER A 75 10.81 3.57 -10.27
N SER A 76 11.66 3.94 -11.23
CA SER A 76 11.62 5.30 -11.81
C SER A 76 10.33 5.56 -12.60
N GLY A 77 9.69 4.50 -13.13
CA GLY A 77 8.45 4.60 -13.89
C GLY A 77 7.23 4.73 -13.00
N GLU A 78 6.49 5.83 -13.14
CA GLU A 78 5.29 6.12 -12.33
C GLU A 78 4.24 5.00 -12.42
N LYS A 79 3.98 4.51 -13.64
CA LYS A 79 3.00 3.45 -13.88
C LYS A 79 3.40 2.11 -13.24
N THR A 80 4.71 1.82 -13.20
CA THR A 80 5.22 0.64 -12.49
C THR A 80 4.96 0.76 -11.00
N ARG A 81 5.26 1.94 -10.42
CA ARG A 81 4.98 2.19 -9.00
C ARG A 81 3.51 2.09 -8.68
N GLU A 82 2.63 2.68 -9.49
CA GLU A 82 1.17 2.56 -9.30
C GLU A 82 0.69 1.10 -9.26
N PHE A 83 1.11 0.27 -10.22
CA PHE A 83 0.75 -1.14 -10.22
C PHE A 83 1.34 -1.90 -9.03
N ALA A 84 2.63 -1.68 -8.74
CA ALA A 84 3.29 -2.34 -7.64
C ALA A 84 2.64 -1.98 -6.29
N SER A 85 2.31 -0.70 -6.07
CA SER A 85 1.68 -0.21 -4.85
C SER A 85 0.28 -0.80 -4.65
N ALA A 86 -0.52 -0.89 -5.72
CA ALA A 86 -1.84 -1.51 -5.65
C ALA A 86 -1.76 -2.99 -5.28
N ILE A 87 -0.89 -3.75 -5.95
CA ILE A 87 -0.73 -5.19 -5.71
C ILE A 87 -0.10 -5.45 -4.33
N LEU A 88 0.79 -4.55 -3.87
CA LEU A 88 1.35 -4.61 -2.52
C LEU A 88 0.31 -4.34 -1.45
N CYS A 89 -0.61 -3.40 -1.67
CA CYS A 89 -1.74 -3.14 -0.77
C CYS A 89 -2.56 -4.42 -0.56
N ASP A 90 -3.01 -5.05 -1.64
CA ASP A 90 -3.77 -6.31 -1.59
C ASP A 90 -2.98 -7.42 -0.88
N PHE A 91 -1.66 -7.50 -1.13
CA PHE A 91 -0.80 -8.48 -0.46
C PHE A 91 -0.74 -8.25 1.06
N LEU A 92 -0.61 -7.00 1.49
CA LEU A 92 -0.56 -6.63 2.91
C LEU A 92 -1.89 -6.85 3.63
N GLU A 93 -3.01 -6.70 2.93
CA GLU A 93 -4.35 -6.96 3.47
C GLU A 93 -4.63 -8.46 3.61
N PHE A 94 -4.33 -9.26 2.58
CA PHE A 94 -4.85 -10.62 2.49
C PHE A 94 -3.82 -11.74 2.64
N ASP A 95 -2.54 -11.51 2.33
CA ASP A 95 -1.55 -12.58 2.12
C ASP A 95 -0.45 -12.65 3.17
N ILE A 96 -0.52 -11.84 4.23
CA ILE A 96 0.52 -11.77 5.27
C ILE A 96 0.34 -12.72 6.44
N ALA A 97 -0.78 -13.42 6.59
CA ALA A 97 -1.11 -14.21 7.80
C ALA A 97 0.03 -15.12 8.32
N ASP A 98 0.65 -15.88 7.41
CA ASP A 98 1.73 -16.85 7.62
C ASP A 98 3.11 -16.32 7.17
N PHE A 99 3.21 -15.05 6.83
CA PHE A 99 4.42 -14.47 6.25
C PHE A 99 5.49 -14.17 7.30
N ASP A 100 6.76 -14.27 6.93
CA ASP A 100 7.89 -13.97 7.82
C ASP A 100 7.86 -12.51 8.30
N LEU A 101 7.75 -12.32 9.62
CA LEU A 101 7.58 -10.99 10.22
C LEU A 101 8.83 -10.11 10.08
N ASN A 102 10.03 -10.69 10.06
CA ASN A 102 11.27 -9.91 9.92
C ASN A 102 11.39 -9.39 8.48
N VAL A 103 11.09 -10.21 7.49
CA VAL A 103 11.02 -9.79 6.09
C VAL A 103 9.95 -8.71 5.91
N LEU A 104 8.78 -8.90 6.53
CA LEU A 104 7.69 -7.93 6.46
C LEU A 104 8.12 -6.56 7.02
N LYS A 105 8.70 -6.52 8.22
CA LYS A 105 9.19 -5.27 8.84
C LYS A 105 10.20 -4.54 7.97
N ILE A 106 11.16 -5.26 7.38
CA ILE A 106 12.15 -4.66 6.47
C ILE A 106 11.44 -4.06 5.24
N GLY A 107 10.45 -4.75 4.69
CA GLY A 107 9.66 -4.25 3.57
C GLY A 107 8.80 -3.03 3.94
N ILE A 108 8.21 -3.00 5.13
CA ILE A 108 7.44 -1.86 5.64
C ILE A 108 8.31 -0.60 5.74
N GLU A 109 9.55 -0.69 6.20
CA GLU A 109 10.47 0.45 6.16
C GLU A 109 10.71 0.95 4.73
N LYS A 110 10.78 0.04 3.75
CA LYS A 110 10.90 0.42 2.33
C LYS A 110 9.63 1.07 1.77
N VAL A 111 8.46 0.65 2.24
CA VAL A 111 7.19 1.33 1.94
C VAL A 111 7.20 2.75 2.49
N ILE A 112 7.62 2.95 3.73
CA ILE A 112 7.74 4.27 4.36
C ILE A 112 8.72 5.18 3.59
N GLU A 113 9.92 4.67 3.29
CA GLU A 113 10.91 5.38 2.48
C GLU A 113 10.32 5.82 1.13
N GLN A 114 9.56 4.95 0.47
CA GLN A 114 8.92 5.28 -0.80
C GLN A 114 7.78 6.30 -0.63
N ILE A 115 6.94 6.19 0.39
CA ILE A 115 5.88 7.16 0.68
C ILE A 115 6.47 8.56 0.82
N ILE A 116 7.61 8.73 1.50
CA ILE A 116 8.24 10.04 1.69
C ILE A 116 8.55 10.73 0.35
N VAL A 117 9.07 9.99 -0.63
CA VAL A 117 9.52 10.54 -1.91
C VAL A 117 8.48 10.47 -3.03
N GLU A 118 7.39 9.72 -2.84
CA GLU A 118 6.38 9.51 -3.88
C GLU A 118 5.71 10.83 -4.29
N LYS A 119 5.45 11.01 -5.58
CA LYS A 119 4.74 12.17 -6.12
C LYS A 119 3.46 11.79 -6.84
N ASN A 120 3.35 10.52 -7.23
CA ASN A 120 2.15 9.99 -7.82
C ASN A 120 1.12 9.73 -6.72
N ILE A 121 0.01 10.47 -6.78
CA ILE A 121 -1.04 10.44 -5.75
C ILE A 121 -1.74 9.07 -5.63
N ASN A 122 -1.84 8.31 -6.73
CA ASN A 122 -2.46 6.98 -6.73
C ASN A 122 -1.53 5.97 -6.03
N ALA A 123 -0.24 6.01 -6.37
CA ALA A 123 0.76 5.16 -5.73
C ALA A 123 0.92 5.50 -4.25
N GLU A 124 0.96 6.80 -3.90
CA GLU A 124 1.01 7.27 -2.51
C GLU A 124 -0.18 6.73 -1.71
N HIS A 125 -1.40 6.92 -2.22
CA HIS A 125 -2.60 6.46 -1.52
C HIS A 125 -2.55 4.97 -1.25
N LYS A 126 -2.19 4.16 -2.26
CA LYS A 126 -2.14 2.70 -2.11
C LYS A 126 -1.03 2.21 -1.18
N LEU A 127 0.12 2.90 -1.14
CA LEU A 127 1.18 2.58 -0.17
C LEU A 127 0.73 2.88 1.26
N VAL A 128 0.05 4.01 1.47
CA VAL A 128 -0.47 4.37 2.79
C VAL A 128 -1.58 3.40 3.23
N GLU A 129 -2.56 3.13 2.36
CA GLU A 129 -3.64 2.18 2.62
C GLU A 129 -3.08 0.80 3.02
N GLY A 130 -2.19 0.23 2.20
CA GLY A 130 -1.58 -1.07 2.51
C GLY A 130 -0.79 -1.09 3.82
N LEU A 131 -0.17 0.04 4.21
CA LEU A 131 0.52 0.15 5.49
C LEU A 131 -0.46 0.11 6.68
N PHE A 132 -1.61 0.76 6.56
CA PHE A 132 -2.63 0.73 7.62
C PHE A 132 -3.38 -0.61 7.66
N GLU A 133 -3.57 -1.28 6.52
CA GLU A 133 -4.04 -2.67 6.51
C GLU A 133 -3.10 -3.59 7.30
N PHE A 134 -1.79 -3.42 7.14
CA PHE A 134 -0.80 -4.15 7.94
C PHE A 134 -0.93 -3.86 9.45
N VAL A 135 -1.18 -2.61 9.84
CA VAL A 135 -1.43 -2.22 11.24
C VAL A 135 -2.70 -2.89 11.77
N TRP A 136 -3.81 -2.79 11.04
CA TRP A 136 -5.11 -3.36 11.42
C TRP A 136 -5.11 -4.88 11.49
N TYR A 137 -4.22 -5.53 10.75
CA TYR A 137 -4.03 -6.97 10.83
C TYR A 137 -3.40 -7.42 12.18
N LYS A 138 -2.88 -6.50 13.00
CA LYS A 138 -2.43 -6.74 14.40
C LYS A 138 -1.39 -7.86 14.55
N ARG A 139 -0.51 -7.98 13.56
CA ARG A 139 0.59 -8.97 13.55
C ARG A 139 1.83 -8.58 14.35
N ILE A 140 1.92 -7.32 14.73
CA ILE A 140 3.01 -6.78 15.54
C ILE A 140 2.52 -6.52 16.97
N SER A 141 3.44 -6.54 17.92
CA SER A 141 3.12 -6.14 19.30
C SER A 141 2.66 -4.69 19.36
N LYS A 142 1.78 -4.34 20.31
CA LYS A 142 1.32 -2.94 20.51
C LYS A 142 2.46 -1.92 20.61
N LYS A 143 3.59 -2.30 21.23
CA LYS A 143 4.79 -1.44 21.27
C LYS A 143 5.34 -1.12 19.87
N ALA A 144 5.49 -2.14 19.03
CA ALA A 144 5.97 -1.97 17.65
C ALA A 144 4.95 -1.25 16.76
N GLU A 145 3.65 -1.42 17.03
CA GLU A 145 2.58 -0.62 16.41
C GLU A 145 2.74 0.85 16.75
N ILE A 146 2.90 1.20 18.03
CA ILE A 146 3.15 2.59 18.47
C ILE A 146 4.41 3.16 17.80
N GLU A 147 5.52 2.42 17.81
CA GLU A 147 6.78 2.86 17.17
C GLU A 147 6.58 3.13 15.66
N LEU A 148 5.80 2.30 14.98
CA LEU A 148 5.45 2.49 13.57
C LEU A 148 4.57 3.72 13.35
N LEU A 149 3.51 3.90 14.14
CA LEU A 149 2.63 5.07 14.03
C LEU A 149 3.42 6.36 14.33
N GLU A 150 4.28 6.34 15.33
CA GLU A 150 5.18 7.45 15.65
C GLU A 150 6.15 7.76 14.51
N ARG A 151 6.63 6.74 13.79
CA ARG A 151 7.47 6.93 12.61
C ARG A 151 6.70 7.66 11.49
N LEU A 152 5.41 7.34 11.31
CA LEU A 152 4.57 7.96 10.28
C LEU A 152 4.28 9.44 10.52
N THR A 153 4.38 9.92 11.77
CA THR A 153 4.24 11.35 12.08
C THR A 153 5.28 12.24 11.38
N GLU A 154 6.38 11.66 10.91
CA GLU A 154 7.45 12.38 10.20
C GLU A 154 7.10 12.67 8.73
N ILE A 155 6.01 12.09 8.22
CA ILE A 155 5.59 12.23 6.83
C ILE A 155 4.50 13.29 6.74
N ASP A 156 4.83 14.42 6.12
CA ASP A 156 3.88 15.51 5.89
C ASP A 156 3.05 15.31 4.61
N LYS A 157 2.17 14.30 4.63
CA LYS A 157 1.30 13.96 3.50
C LYS A 157 -0.12 13.73 3.94
N TYR A 158 -1.05 14.14 3.08
CA TYR A 158 -2.48 14.11 3.41
C TYR A 158 -3.01 12.69 3.64
N TYR A 159 -2.66 11.70 2.80
CA TYR A 159 -3.15 10.35 3.03
C TYR A 159 -2.60 9.77 4.34
N VAL A 160 -1.34 10.07 4.69
CA VAL A 160 -0.81 9.68 6.01
C VAL A 160 -1.63 10.33 7.12
N TRP A 161 -1.91 11.63 7.04
CA TRP A 161 -2.81 12.30 7.99
C TRP A 161 -4.18 11.63 8.06
N SER A 162 -4.81 11.35 6.92
CA SER A 162 -6.17 10.83 6.87
C SER A 162 -6.29 9.50 7.62
N TYR A 163 -5.38 8.56 7.37
CA TYR A 163 -5.40 7.26 8.05
C TYR A 163 -4.88 7.37 9.49
N LEU A 164 -3.76 8.07 9.72
CA LEU A 164 -3.16 8.18 11.06
C LEU A 164 -4.04 8.97 12.01
N GLY A 165 -4.72 10.01 11.53
CA GLY A 165 -5.63 10.82 12.31
C GLY A 165 -6.84 10.03 12.78
N ASP A 166 -7.40 9.16 11.92
CA ASP A 166 -8.47 8.26 12.30
C ASP A 166 -7.98 7.20 13.30
N GLU A 167 -6.82 6.57 13.06
CA GLU A 167 -6.23 5.59 13.99
C GLU A 167 -5.97 6.20 15.37
N ILE A 168 -5.33 7.37 15.42
CA ILE A 168 -5.07 8.09 16.66
C ILE A 168 -6.38 8.43 17.35
N LYS A 169 -7.40 8.90 16.63
CA LYS A 169 -8.67 9.29 17.24
C LYS A 169 -9.41 8.09 17.85
N GLU A 170 -9.39 6.95 17.18
CA GLU A 170 -10.10 5.75 17.65
C GLU A 170 -9.46 5.15 18.89
N ASP A 171 -8.14 5.28 19.06
CA ASP A 171 -7.39 4.56 20.10
C ASP A 171 -6.37 5.44 20.87
N LEU A 172 -6.59 6.77 20.91
CA LEU A 172 -5.68 7.77 21.51
C LEU A 172 -5.25 7.40 22.92
N GLU A 173 -6.22 7.01 23.76
CA GLU A 173 -6.00 6.70 25.16
C GLU A 173 -5.14 5.45 25.37
N SER A 174 -5.21 4.47 24.45
CA SER A 174 -4.42 3.24 24.59
C SER A 174 -2.98 3.40 24.12
N TYR A 175 -2.73 4.33 23.18
CA TYR A 175 -1.39 4.57 22.67
C TYR A 175 -0.48 5.26 23.68
N ASN A 176 -1.02 6.13 24.52
CA ASN A 176 -0.26 6.89 25.53
C ASN A 176 1.06 7.48 24.97
N SER A 177 0.99 8.04 23.76
CA SER A 177 2.13 8.64 23.06
C SER A 177 1.94 10.15 22.93
N GLU A 178 2.86 10.91 23.52
CA GLU A 178 2.91 12.36 23.39
C GLU A 178 3.13 12.78 21.93
N LYS A 179 3.98 12.05 21.19
CA LYS A 179 4.29 12.34 19.78
C LYS A 179 3.05 12.22 18.90
N LEU A 180 2.26 11.16 19.07
CA LEU A 180 1.00 10.97 18.33
C LEU A 180 -0.03 12.05 18.70
N SER A 181 -0.17 12.34 20.00
CA SER A 181 -1.10 13.37 20.48
C SER A 181 -0.77 14.76 19.93
N GLN A 182 0.52 15.10 19.90
CA GLN A 182 1.00 16.36 19.34
C GLN A 182 0.82 16.42 17.82
N TYR A 183 1.15 15.33 17.11
CA TYR A 183 0.91 15.22 15.67
C TYR A 183 -0.56 15.47 15.33
N TYR A 184 -1.48 14.83 16.05
CA TYR A 184 -2.92 15.00 15.85
C TYR A 184 -3.35 16.45 16.03
N SER A 185 -2.97 17.04 17.17
CA SER A 185 -3.31 18.42 17.52
C SER A 185 -2.78 19.44 16.50
N ASN A 186 -1.58 19.21 15.95
CA ASN A 186 -0.97 20.10 14.97
C ASN A 186 -1.59 19.99 13.57
N ASN A 187 -2.11 18.81 13.21
CA ASN A 187 -2.55 18.52 11.84
C ASN A 187 -4.06 18.62 11.64
N ILE A 188 -4.85 18.54 12.71
CA ILE A 188 -6.32 18.55 12.63
C ILE A 188 -6.88 19.79 11.93
N GLU A 189 -6.40 20.98 12.26
CA GLU A 189 -6.83 22.22 11.59
C GLU A 189 -6.11 22.42 10.25
N LYS A 190 -4.88 21.92 10.11
CA LYS A 190 -4.09 22.01 8.86
C LYS A 190 -4.81 21.34 7.69
N TRP A 191 -5.36 20.14 7.91
CA TRP A 191 -5.93 19.31 6.83
C TRP A 191 -7.45 19.41 6.70
N LYS A 192 -8.12 20.12 7.60
CA LYS A 192 -9.57 20.30 7.64
C LYS A 192 -10.21 20.72 6.32
N GLU A 193 -9.61 21.67 5.61
CA GLU A 193 -10.13 22.09 4.31
C GLU A 193 -10.07 20.96 3.28
N LYS A 194 -8.97 20.18 3.29
CA LYS A 194 -8.80 19.04 2.39
C LYS A 194 -9.74 17.89 2.75
N ASP A 195 -9.99 17.66 4.03
CA ASP A 195 -11.00 16.69 4.47
C ASP A 195 -12.41 17.07 3.98
N ILE A 196 -12.76 18.36 4.04
CA ILE A 196 -14.02 18.89 3.48
C ILE A 196 -14.11 18.64 1.97
N GLN A 197 -13.02 18.84 1.23
CA GLN A 197 -12.97 18.61 -0.21
C GLN A 197 -13.16 17.12 -0.56
N MET A 198 -12.55 16.22 0.21
CA MET A 198 -12.60 14.77 -0.06
C MET A 198 -13.93 14.13 0.35
N TYR A 199 -14.43 14.46 1.54
CA TYR A 199 -15.57 13.76 2.16
C TYR A 199 -16.87 14.57 2.17
N GLY A 200 -16.82 15.81 1.72
CA GLY A 200 -17.95 16.72 1.64
C GLY A 200 -18.15 17.57 2.90
N LYS A 201 -18.49 18.83 2.68
CA LYS A 201 -18.65 19.87 3.72
C LYS A 201 -19.57 19.46 4.85
N GLU A 202 -20.79 18.99 4.55
CA GLU A 202 -21.77 18.65 5.59
C GLU A 202 -21.30 17.53 6.52
N LYS A 203 -20.62 16.51 5.98
CA LYS A 203 -20.11 15.38 6.76
C LYS A 203 -18.98 15.84 7.67
N MET A 204 -18.05 16.62 7.13
CA MET A 204 -16.87 17.07 7.89
C MET A 204 -17.20 18.15 8.92
N GLU A 205 -18.07 19.10 8.62
CA GLU A 205 -18.50 20.10 9.62
C GLU A 205 -19.16 19.43 10.83
N LYS A 206 -19.97 18.39 10.62
CA LYS A 206 -20.54 17.58 11.72
C LYS A 206 -19.44 16.85 12.51
N TYR A 207 -18.42 16.32 11.84
CA TYR A 207 -17.29 15.65 12.47
C TYR A 207 -16.51 16.61 13.38
N TYR A 208 -16.10 17.77 12.87
CA TYR A 208 -15.34 18.77 13.64
C TYR A 208 -16.16 19.42 14.75
N ALA A 209 -17.46 19.63 14.55
CA ALA A 209 -18.34 20.14 15.60
C ALA A 209 -18.47 19.17 16.79
N LYS A 210 -18.40 17.86 16.55
CA LYS A 210 -18.39 16.85 17.63
C LYS A 210 -17.08 16.89 18.42
N LEU A 211 -15.95 17.03 17.73
CA LEU A 211 -14.63 17.11 18.38
C LEU A 211 -14.56 18.29 19.36
N ASN A 212 -15.04 19.47 18.97
CA ASN A 212 -15.04 20.66 19.83
C ASN A 212 -15.95 20.53 21.06
N LYS A 213 -16.94 19.63 21.05
CA LYS A 213 -17.84 19.38 22.19
C LYS A 213 -17.29 18.40 23.22
N THR A 214 -16.32 17.57 22.84
CA THR A 214 -15.66 16.61 23.74
C THR A 214 -14.43 17.20 24.44
N SER A 215 -14.01 18.41 24.07
CA SER A 215 -12.84 19.11 24.64
C SER A 215 -13.19 20.21 25.65
N GLY A 216 -14.44 20.25 26.14
CA GLY A 216 -14.98 21.26 27.06
C GLY A 216 -15.55 20.67 28.33
#